data_AF-A0A7J9K8A3-F1
#
_entry.id   AF-A0A7J9K8A3-F1
#
_cell.length_a   1.000
_cell.length_b   1.000
_cell.length_c   1.000
_cell.angle_alpha   90.00
_cell.angle_beta   90.00
_cell.angle_gamma   90.00
#
_symmetry.space_group_name_H-M   'P 1'
#
loop_
_entity.id
_entity.type
_entity.pdbx_description
1 polymer ?
#
loop_
_entity_poly.entity_id
_entity_poly.type
_entity_poly.pdbx_seq_one_letter_code
_entity_poly.pdbx_strand_id
1 'polypeptide(L)'
;MYSRNGGKNWIKAMILTASLFPFMCFGIGFILNTIAIFYGSLAAIPFGTMVVVFVIWAFISFPLALLGTVVGRNWSGAPNNPCRVKTIPRPIPEKKWYLTPSVVSMMGGLLPFGSIFIEMYFVFTSFWNYKVMFFSLCLLCLWLYAVGLLDSNHCDHLCDNRGNIFPAKC
;
A
#
# COMPACT_ATOMS: atom_id res chain seq x y z
N MET A 1 2.05 -5.99 12.66
CA MET A 1 1.78 -7.46 12.61
C MET A 1 3.03 -8.32 12.51
N TYR A 2 3.95 -8.09 11.56
CA TYR A 2 5.16 -8.91 11.39
C TYR A 2 6.01 -9.07 12.67
N SER A 3 6.23 -7.98 13.40
CA SER A 3 6.97 -8.01 14.69
C SER A 3 6.21 -8.76 15.79
N ARG A 4 4.87 -8.71 15.80
CA ARG A 4 4.00 -9.37 16.79
C ARG A 4 3.96 -10.90 16.60
N ASN A 5 4.19 -11.38 15.38
CA ASN A 5 4.21 -12.81 15.05
C ASN A 5 5.61 -13.43 15.10
N GLY A 6 6.58 -12.80 15.76
CA GLY A 6 7.94 -13.33 15.91
C GLY A 6 8.83 -13.23 14.67
N GLY A 7 8.50 -12.35 13.72
CA GLY A 7 9.29 -12.13 12.51
C GLY A 7 10.68 -11.53 12.78
N LYS A 8 11.74 -12.27 12.44
CA LYS A 8 13.14 -11.88 12.68
C LYS A 8 13.73 -11.01 11.56
N ASN A 9 13.28 -11.16 10.32
CA ASN A 9 13.87 -10.52 9.14
C ASN A 9 13.22 -9.18 8.79
N TRP A 10 13.15 -8.27 9.77
CA TRP A 10 12.44 -7.00 9.62
C TRP A 10 13.17 -5.99 8.72
N ILE A 11 14.50 -6.02 8.69
CA ILE A 11 15.31 -5.16 7.83
C ILE A 11 15.02 -5.44 6.35
N LYS A 12 14.97 -6.72 5.97
CA LYS A 12 14.67 -7.14 4.59
C LYS A 12 13.26 -6.71 4.16
N ALA A 13 12.29 -6.87 5.05
CA ALA A 13 10.92 -6.43 4.79
C ALA A 13 10.85 -4.91 4.61
N MET A 14 11.52 -4.14 5.48
CA MET A 14 11.57 -2.68 5.40
C MET A 14 12.18 -2.22 4.07
N ILE A 15 13.38 -2.72 3.73
CA ILE A 15 14.08 -2.35 2.49
C ILE A 15 13.20 -2.68 1.28
N LEU A 16 12.64 -3.89 1.22
CA LEU A 16 11.78 -4.30 0.12
C LEU A 16 10.59 -3.36 -0.04
N THR A 17 9.88 -3.02 1.05
CA THR A 17 8.73 -2.11 0.97
C THR A 17 9.12 -0.67 0.63
N ALA A 18 10.25 -0.20 1.14
CA ALA A 18 10.71 1.17 0.93
C ALA A 18 11.29 1.40 -0.47
N SER A 19 11.87 0.36 -1.10
CA SER A 19 12.54 0.50 -2.40
C SER A 19 11.74 -0.03 -3.59
N LEU A 20 10.82 -0.99 -3.42
CA LEU A 20 10.16 -1.66 -4.56
C LEU A 20 9.39 -0.68 -5.45
N PHE A 21 8.54 0.16 -4.87
CA PHE A 21 7.74 1.14 -5.60
C PHE A 21 8.58 2.25 -6.26
N PRO A 22 9.44 3.00 -5.54
CA PRO A 22 10.21 4.08 -6.13
C PRO A 22 11.19 3.58 -7.21
N PHE A 23 11.75 2.37 -7.04
CA PHE A 23 12.63 1.79 -8.05
C PHE A 23 11.86 1.39 -9.33
N MET A 24 10.63 0.87 -9.20
CA MET A 24 9.76 0.64 -10.36
C MET A 24 9.42 1.95 -11.09
N CYS A 25 9.07 3.01 -10.36
CA CYS A 25 8.82 4.33 -10.94
C CYS A 25 10.05 4.89 -11.65
N PHE A 26 11.24 4.78 -11.03
CA PHE A 26 12.50 5.17 -11.65
C PHE A 26 12.81 4.38 -12.92
N GLY A 27 12.58 3.06 -12.93
CA GLY A 27 12.79 2.22 -14.10
C GLY A 27 11.89 2.63 -15.28
N ILE A 28 10.59 2.84 -15.02
CA ILE A 28 9.65 3.30 -16.04
C ILE A 28 10.04 4.70 -16.53
N GLY A 29 10.33 5.62 -15.60
CA GLY A 29 10.77 6.98 -15.93
C GLY A 29 12.05 7.01 -16.74
N PHE A 30 13.02 6.14 -16.45
CA PHE A 30 14.28 6.02 -17.19
C PHE A 30 14.06 5.53 -18.62
N ILE A 31 13.20 4.52 -18.82
CA ILE A 31 12.86 4.02 -20.16
C ILE A 31 12.16 5.11 -20.97
N LEU A 32 11.14 5.76 -20.39
CA LEU A 32 10.42 6.86 -21.05
C LEU A 32 11.34 8.03 -21.35
N ASN A 33 12.25 8.37 -20.44
CA ASN A 33 13.22 9.44 -20.64
C ASN A 33 14.23 9.11 -21.76
N THR A 34 14.68 7.86 -21.84
CA THR A 34 15.53 7.39 -22.94
C THR A 34 14.83 7.55 -24.28
N ILE A 35 13.56 7.14 -24.37
CA ILE A 35 12.72 7.33 -25.56
C ILE A 35 12.55 8.82 -25.89
N ALA A 36 12.27 9.67 -24.88
CA ALA A 36 12.09 11.10 -25.08
C ALA A 36 13.33 11.79 -25.65
N ILE A 37 14.53 11.37 -25.23
CA ILE A 37 15.81 11.85 -25.76
C ILE A 37 15.97 11.43 -27.23
N PHE A 38 15.63 10.19 -27.58
CA PHE A 38 15.68 9.72 -28.99
C PHE A 38 14.78 10.54 -29.92
N TYR A 39 13.60 10.94 -29.47
CA TYR A 39 12.66 11.75 -30.25
C TYR A 39 12.93 13.26 -30.16
N GLY A 40 13.96 13.71 -29.45
CA GLY A 40 14.27 15.14 -29.28
C GLY A 40 13.15 15.94 -28.60
N SER A 41 12.36 15.29 -27.75
CA SER A 41 11.19 15.91 -27.13
C SER A 41 11.58 16.91 -26.03
N LEU A 42 10.88 18.04 -25.95
CA LEU A 42 10.99 19.00 -24.85
C LEU A 42 10.54 18.42 -23.49
N ALA A 43 9.87 17.26 -23.50
CA ALA A 43 9.52 16.50 -22.31
C ALA A 43 10.67 15.62 -21.78
N ALA A 44 11.85 15.64 -22.42
CA ALA A 44 13.04 14.97 -21.91
C ALA A 44 13.46 15.60 -20.58
N ILE A 45 13.50 14.79 -19.55
CA ILE A 45 13.86 15.19 -18.20
C ILE A 45 15.40 15.29 -18.15
N PRO A 46 15.96 16.46 -17.82
CA PRO A 46 17.41 16.62 -17.75
C PRO A 46 18.00 15.69 -16.68
N PHE A 47 19.22 15.21 -16.91
CA PHE A 47 19.87 14.25 -16.00
C PHE A 47 19.93 14.76 -14.54
N GLY A 48 20.10 16.08 -14.35
CA GLY A 48 20.12 16.72 -13.04
C GLY A 48 18.84 16.47 -12.23
N THR A 49 17.66 16.54 -12.84
CA THR A 49 16.39 16.31 -12.12
C THR A 49 16.22 14.84 -11.70
N MET A 50 16.71 13.89 -12.49
CA MET A 50 16.70 12.47 -12.10
C MET A 50 17.55 12.23 -10.85
N VAL A 51 18.72 12.86 -10.78
CA VAL A 51 19.59 12.79 -9.60
C VAL A 51 18.94 13.47 -8.39
N VAL A 52 18.34 14.66 -8.56
CA VAL A 52 17.66 15.38 -7.48
C VAL A 52 16.52 14.54 -6.89
N VAL A 53 15.67 13.93 -7.73
CA VAL A 53 14.58 13.08 -7.27
C VAL A 53 15.11 11.86 -6.50
N PHE A 54 16.21 11.26 -6.95
CA PHE A 54 16.85 10.14 -6.26
C PHE A 54 17.40 10.56 -4.88
N VAL A 55 18.05 11.72 -4.80
CA VAL A 55 18.59 12.28 -3.56
C VAL A 55 17.47 12.60 -2.58
N ILE A 56 16.41 13.29 -3.01
CA ILE A 56 15.25 13.59 -2.17
C ILE A 56 14.65 12.29 -1.60
N TRP A 57 14.49 11.27 -2.44
CA TRP A 57 14.00 9.97 -2.00
C TRP A 57 14.94 9.31 -0.97
N ALA A 58 16.25 9.31 -1.23
CA ALA A 58 17.24 8.68 -0.36
C ALA A 58 17.37 9.38 1.00
N PHE A 59 17.23 10.71 1.06
CA PHE A 59 17.40 11.50 2.28
C PHE A 59 16.10 11.82 3.02
N ILE A 60 14.94 11.68 2.40
CA ILE A 60 13.65 11.95 3.05
C ILE A 60 12.88 10.65 3.21
N SER A 61 12.51 10.00 2.11
CA SER A 61 11.60 8.85 2.13
C SER A 61 12.22 7.63 2.83
N PHE A 62 13.49 7.32 2.53
CA PHE A 62 14.18 6.19 3.15
C PHE A 62 14.37 6.32 4.67
N PRO A 63 14.92 7.43 5.22
CA PRO A 63 15.05 7.57 6.67
C PRO A 63 13.69 7.69 7.36
N LEU A 64 12.69 8.33 6.73
CA LEU A 64 11.35 8.38 7.31
C LEU A 64 10.72 6.98 7.41
N ALA A 65 10.91 6.13 6.39
CA ALA A 65 10.48 4.73 6.43
C ALA A 65 11.22 3.96 7.54
N LEU A 66 12.53 4.13 7.67
CA LEU A 66 13.31 3.53 8.75
C LEU A 66 12.77 3.94 10.12
N LEU A 67 12.61 5.25 10.37
CA LEU A 67 12.08 5.78 11.62
C LEU A 67 10.67 5.25 11.91
N GLY A 68 9.79 5.25 10.92
CA GLY A 68 8.44 4.68 11.04
C GLY A 68 8.46 3.20 11.41
N THR A 69 9.35 2.40 10.80
CA THR A 69 9.49 0.99 11.18
C THR A 69 10.04 0.79 12.58
N VAL A 70 11.00 1.61 13.04
CA VAL A 70 11.58 1.52 14.39
C VAL A 70 10.54 1.90 15.44
N VAL A 71 9.85 3.04 15.27
CA VAL A 71 8.81 3.51 16.19
C VAL A 71 7.63 2.54 16.22
N GLY A 72 7.16 2.07 15.05
CA GLY A 72 6.06 1.11 14.96
C GLY A 72 6.39 -0.27 15.56
N ARG A 73 7.68 -0.64 15.63
CA ARG A 73 8.14 -1.85 16.34
C ARG A 73 8.16 -1.64 17.85
N ASN A 74 8.65 -0.50 18.33
CA ASN A 74 8.62 -0.17 19.76
C ASN A 74 7.19 -0.07 20.31
N TRP A 75 6.26 0.48 19.52
CA TRP A 75 4.86 0.62 19.91
C TRP A 75 4.00 -0.62 19.62
N SER A 76 4.55 -1.68 18.98
CA SER A 76 3.73 -2.83 18.54
C SER A 76 3.06 -3.62 19.69
N GLY A 77 3.43 -3.37 20.95
CA GLY A 77 2.84 -3.98 22.14
C GLY A 77 2.93 -5.51 22.15
N ALA A 78 2.44 -6.14 23.22
CA ALA A 78 2.30 -7.58 23.24
C ALA A 78 1.20 -8.04 22.25
N PRO A 79 1.34 -9.19 21.59
CA PRO A 79 0.25 -9.80 20.83
C PRO A 79 -0.93 -10.09 21.77
N ASN A 80 -2.06 -9.39 21.58
CA ASN A 80 -3.28 -9.68 22.34
C ASN A 80 -4.07 -10.74 21.57
N ASN A 81 -3.69 -11.99 21.82
CA ASN A 81 -4.30 -13.14 21.14
C ASN A 81 -5.48 -13.62 21.99
N PRO A 82 -6.70 -13.71 21.43
CA PRO A 82 -7.91 -14.06 22.19
C PRO A 82 -7.87 -15.49 22.77
N CYS A 83 -6.92 -16.30 22.32
CA CYS A 83 -6.69 -17.66 22.82
C CYS A 83 -5.19 -17.86 23.11
N ARG A 84 -4.88 -18.67 24.14
CA ARG A 84 -3.51 -19.09 24.46
C ARG A 84 -2.92 -19.85 23.27
N VAL A 85 -1.94 -19.24 22.59
CA VAL A 85 -1.27 -19.86 21.44
C VAL A 85 -0.24 -20.86 21.93
N LYS A 86 -0.27 -22.07 21.38
CA LYS A 86 0.76 -23.09 21.64
C LYS A 86 2.04 -22.71 20.91
N THR A 87 3.14 -22.52 21.65
CA THR A 87 4.45 -22.13 21.11
C THR A 87 5.17 -23.24 20.34
N ILE A 88 4.69 -24.49 20.43
CA ILE A 88 5.24 -25.62 19.69
C ILE A 88 4.78 -25.51 18.22
N PRO A 89 5.71 -25.32 17.27
CA PRO A 89 5.37 -25.25 15.86
C PRO A 89 4.81 -26.59 15.42
N ARG A 90 3.53 -26.61 15.03
CA ARG A 90 2.92 -27.77 14.39
C ARG A 90 3.62 -28.02 13.04
N PRO A 91 3.79 -29.29 12.61
CA PRO A 91 4.34 -29.58 11.29
C PRO A 91 3.48 -28.91 10.21
N ILE A 92 4.11 -28.04 9.43
CA ILE A 92 3.46 -27.29 8.36
C ILE A 92 3.41 -28.20 7.13
N PRO A 93 2.21 -28.48 6.56
CA PRO A 93 2.13 -29.27 5.33
C PRO A 93 2.93 -28.59 4.21
N GLU A 94 3.47 -29.37 3.28
CA GLU A 94 4.23 -28.80 2.16
C GLU A 94 3.39 -27.80 1.37
N LYS A 95 3.94 -26.59 1.19
CA LYS A 95 3.24 -25.52 0.50
C LYS A 95 3.07 -25.88 -0.98
N LYS A 96 1.83 -25.84 -1.47
CA LYS A 96 1.56 -25.96 -2.90
C LYS A 96 2.06 -24.73 -3.65
N TRP A 97 2.37 -24.88 -4.94
CA TRP A 97 2.98 -23.82 -5.78
C TRP A 97 2.16 -22.52 -5.80
N TYR A 98 0.83 -22.61 -5.82
CA TYR A 98 -0.08 -21.45 -5.82
C TYR A 98 -0.22 -20.76 -4.46
N LEU A 99 0.21 -21.41 -3.37
CA LEU A 99 0.23 -20.82 -2.01
C LEU A 99 1.57 -20.15 -1.70
N THR A 100 2.46 -20.04 -2.69
CA THR A 100 3.70 -19.29 -2.51
C THR A 100 3.38 -17.79 -2.37
N PRO A 101 4.07 -17.07 -1.46
CA PRO A 101 3.74 -15.68 -1.14
C PRO A 101 3.84 -14.75 -2.35
N SER A 102 4.72 -15.05 -3.32
CA SER A 102 4.83 -14.31 -4.58
C SER A 102 3.56 -14.44 -5.43
N VAL A 103 3.10 -15.67 -5.69
CA VAL A 103 1.90 -15.93 -6.50
C VAL A 103 0.66 -15.35 -5.84
N VAL A 104 0.50 -15.55 -4.53
CA VAL A 104 -0.63 -14.99 -3.76
C VAL A 104 -0.61 -13.46 -3.80
N SER A 105 0.57 -12.82 -3.69
CA SER A 105 0.66 -11.36 -3.76
C SER A 105 0.28 -10.80 -5.13
N MET A 106 0.67 -11.47 -6.23
CA MET A 106 0.29 -11.06 -7.58
C MET A 106 -1.20 -11.26 -7.86
N MET A 107 -1.75 -12.43 -7.52
CA MET A 107 -3.17 -12.71 -7.72
C MET A 107 -4.06 -11.81 -6.85
N GLY A 108 -3.66 -11.56 -5.60
CA GLY A 108 -4.37 -10.66 -4.69
C GLY A 108 -4.30 -9.19 -5.12
N GLY A 109 -3.19 -8.76 -5.73
CA GLY A 109 -3.00 -7.39 -6.23
C GLY A 109 -3.78 -7.07 -7.50
N LEU A 110 -4.20 -8.08 -8.27
CA LEU A 110 -4.93 -7.89 -9.53
C LEU A 110 -6.34 -7.30 -9.30
N LEU A 111 -7.02 -7.71 -8.22
CA LEU A 111 -8.36 -7.22 -7.88
C LEU A 111 -8.39 -5.70 -7.60
N PRO A 112 -7.59 -5.15 -6.67
CA PRO A 112 -7.56 -3.70 -6.44
C PRO A 112 -6.99 -2.94 -7.65
N PHE A 113 -6.06 -3.53 -8.42
CA PHE A 113 -5.56 -2.92 -9.64
C PHE A 113 -6.68 -2.73 -10.69
N GLY A 114 -7.50 -3.77 -10.92
CA GLY A 114 -8.64 -3.70 -11.84
C GLY A 114 -9.67 -2.66 -11.43
N SER A 115 -9.99 -2.57 -10.13
CA SER A 115 -10.91 -1.56 -9.59
C SER A 115 -10.43 -0.14 -9.90
N ILE A 116 -9.18 0.17 -9.57
CA ILE A 116 -8.60 1.52 -9.78
C ILE A 116 -8.45 1.83 -11.27
N PHE A 117 -8.10 0.84 -12.10
CA PHE A 117 -7.93 1.03 -13.53
C PHE A 117 -9.22 1.46 -14.24
N ILE A 118 -10.35 0.82 -13.89
CA ILE A 118 -11.67 1.16 -14.43
C ILE A 118 -12.06 2.60 -14.02
N GLU A 119 -11.84 2.97 -12.75
CA GLU A 119 -12.09 4.33 -12.27
C GLU A 119 -11.23 5.36 -13.02
N MET A 120 -9.93 5.09 -13.19
CA MET A 120 -9.02 5.99 -13.90
C MET A 120 -9.39 6.13 -15.38
N TYR A 121 -9.89 5.06 -16.02
CA TYR A 121 -10.43 5.12 -17.38
C TYR A 121 -11.66 6.02 -17.47
N PHE A 122 -12.59 5.93 -16.51
CA PHE A 122 -13.74 6.82 -16.46
C PHE A 122 -13.33 8.28 -16.24
N VAL A 123 -12.34 8.53 -15.38
CA VAL A 123 -11.76 9.87 -15.17
C VAL A 123 -11.21 10.43 -16.47
N PHE A 124 -10.37 9.68 -17.18
CA PHE A 124 -9.79 10.15 -18.43
C PHE A 124 -10.84 10.35 -19.52
N THR A 125 -11.79 9.42 -19.69
CA THR A 125 -12.92 9.59 -20.62
C THR A 125 -13.75 10.85 -20.30
N SER A 126 -13.93 11.15 -19.01
CA SER A 126 -14.68 12.32 -18.55
C SER A 126 -13.99 13.64 -18.85
N PHE A 127 -12.65 13.69 -18.79
CA PHE A 127 -11.88 14.88 -19.16
C PHE A 127 -11.98 15.20 -20.66
N TRP A 128 -12.16 14.18 -21.51
CA TRP A 128 -12.35 14.37 -22.95
C TRP A 128 -13.81 14.67 -23.33
N ASN A 129 -14.80 14.34 -22.48
CA ASN A 129 -16.23 14.63 -22.70
C ASN A 129 -16.79 15.66 -21.67
N TYR A 130 -16.38 16.91 -21.88
CA TYR A 130 -16.33 18.09 -21.01
C TYR A 130 -17.53 18.54 -20.12
N LYS A 131 -18.57 17.76 -19.78
CA LYS A 131 -19.68 18.39 -19.01
C LYS A 131 -20.53 17.61 -17.99
N VAL A 132 -20.44 16.29 -17.81
CA VAL A 132 -21.44 15.62 -16.91
C VAL A 132 -20.87 14.63 -15.89
N MET A 133 -19.60 14.22 -16.00
CA MET A 133 -19.08 13.12 -15.18
C MET A 133 -18.26 13.52 -13.94
N PHE A 134 -17.79 14.76 -13.82
CA PHE A 134 -17.04 15.20 -12.62
C PHE A 134 -17.92 15.15 -11.36
N PHE A 135 -19.22 15.40 -11.51
CA PHE A 135 -20.20 15.33 -10.43
C PHE A 135 -20.47 13.87 -9.99
N SER A 136 -20.59 12.95 -10.95
CA SER A 136 -20.80 11.51 -10.70
C SER A 136 -19.65 10.88 -9.91
N LEU A 137 -18.40 11.17 -10.30
CA LEU A 137 -17.22 10.61 -9.64
C LEU A 137 -16.98 11.22 -8.25
N CYS A 138 -17.20 12.53 -8.10
CA CYS A 138 -17.10 13.18 -6.79
C CYS A 138 -18.17 12.64 -5.82
N LEU A 139 -19.39 12.38 -6.31
CA LEU A 139 -20.45 11.75 -5.51
C LEU A 139 -20.13 10.30 -5.13
N LEU A 140 -19.55 9.49 -6.04
CA LEU A 140 -19.13 8.13 -5.72
C LEU A 140 -18.00 8.09 -4.69
N CYS A 141 -16.98 8.96 -4.82
CA CYS A 141 -15.92 9.07 -3.82
C CYS A 141 -16.44 9.54 -2.46
N LEU A 142 -17.38 10.52 -2.44
CA LEU A 142 -18.05 10.95 -1.22
C LEU A 142 -18.94 9.85 -0.63
N TRP A 143 -19.61 9.05 -1.46
CA TRP A 143 -20.45 7.95 -1.02
C TRP A 143 -19.61 6.81 -0.41
N LEU A 144 -18.49 6.44 -1.04
CA LEU A 144 -17.55 5.46 -0.48
C LEU A 144 -16.90 5.95 0.81
N TYR A 145 -16.53 7.23 0.89
CA TYR A 145 -16.04 7.83 2.13
C TYR A 145 -17.11 7.85 3.23
N ALA A 146 -18.35 8.21 2.90
CA ALA A 146 -19.47 8.23 3.85
C ALA A 146 -19.87 6.82 4.31
N VAL A 147 -19.86 5.82 3.44
CA VAL A 147 -20.11 4.41 3.79
C VAL A 147 -18.97 3.87 4.66
N GLY A 148 -17.71 4.19 4.33
CA GLY A 148 -16.57 3.82 5.18
C GLY A 148 -16.63 4.48 6.57
N LEU A 149 -17.09 5.72 6.65
CA LEU A 149 -17.37 6.39 7.92
C LEU A 149 -18.58 5.81 8.65
N LEU A 150 -19.64 5.41 7.96
CA LEU A 150 -20.81 4.76 8.57
C LEU A 150 -20.45 3.39 9.14
N ASP A 151 -19.62 2.62 8.45
CA ASP A 151 -19.11 1.34 8.95
C ASP A 151 -18.20 1.55 10.18
N SER A 152 -17.40 2.63 10.18
CA SER A 152 -16.61 3.04 11.34
C SER A 152 -17.51 3.45 12.53
N ASN A 153 -18.53 4.29 12.30
CA ASN A 153 -19.48 4.73 13.34
C ASN A 153 -20.37 3.59 13.84
N HIS A 154 -20.74 2.63 12.98
CA HIS A 154 -21.49 1.44 13.36
C HIS A 154 -20.63 0.50 14.22
N CYS A 155 -19.34 0.36 13.89
CA CYS A 155 -18.37 -0.34 14.72
C CYS A 155 -18.18 0.34 16.09
N ASP A 156 -18.13 1.69 16.14
CA ASP A 156 -17.99 2.43 17.40
C ASP A 156 -19.22 2.28 18.30
N HIS A 157 -20.45 2.34 17.74
CA HIS A 157 -21.69 2.13 18.51
C HIS A 157 -21.86 0.70 19.03
N LEU A 158 -21.34 -0.31 18.32
CA LEU A 158 -21.31 -1.70 18.80
C LEU A 158 -20.30 -1.90 19.94
N CYS A 159 -19.22 -1.11 19.98
CA CYS A 159 -18.23 -1.14 21.06
C CYS A 159 -18.76 -0.51 22.37
N ASP A 160 -19.59 0.53 22.28
CA ASP A 160 -20.18 1.21 23.45
C ASP A 160 -21.28 0.38 24.14
N ASN A 161 -22.12 -0.31 23.36
CA ASN A 161 -23.25 -1.11 23.88
C ASN A 161 -22.84 -2.47 24.47
N ARG A 162 -21.58 -2.88 24.30
CA ARG A 162 -21.00 -4.12 24.83
C ARG A 162 -19.84 -3.76 25.76
N GLY A 163 -20.17 -3.12 26.88
CA GLY A 163 -19.24 -2.85 27.97
C GLY A 163 -18.33 -4.04 28.24
N ASN A 164 -17.04 -3.84 27.97
CA ASN A 164 -15.92 -4.75 28.23
C ASN A 164 -16.10 -6.20 27.77
N ILE A 165 -15.56 -6.60 26.60
CA ILE A 165 -15.00 -7.97 26.43
C ILE A 165 -14.08 -8.18 25.20
N PHE A 166 -13.99 -7.30 24.21
CA PHE A 166 -13.03 -7.49 23.10
C PHE A 166 -12.06 -6.32 22.93
N PRO A 167 -10.73 -6.57 22.95
CA PRO A 167 -9.74 -5.53 22.74
C PRO A 167 -9.75 -5.10 21.28
N ALA A 168 -9.85 -3.78 21.08
CA ALA A 168 -9.78 -3.08 19.81
C ALA A 168 -8.75 -3.69 18.84
N LYS A 169 -9.21 -4.00 17.64
CA LYS A 169 -8.42 -3.87 16.42
C LYS A 169 -9.21 -3.00 15.47
N CYS A 170 -8.84 -1.72 15.41
CA CYS A 170 -8.84 -0.98 14.16
C CYS A 170 -8.17 -1.81 13.05
#